data_AF-A0AAN9VFL5-F1
#
_entry.id   AF-A0AAN9VFL5-F1
#
_cell.length_a   1.000
_cell.length_b   1.000
_cell.length_c   1.000
_cell.angle_alpha   90.00
_cell.angle_beta   90.00
_cell.angle_gamma   90.00
#
_symmetry.space_group_name_H-M   'P 1'
#
loop_
_entity.id
_entity.type
_entity.pdbx_description
1 polymer ?
#
loop_
_entity_poly.entity_id
_entity_poly.type
_entity_poly.pdbx_seq_one_letter_code
_entity_poly.pdbx_strand_id
1 'polypeptide(L)'
;MMAPIRSGEGGVEKDIFEKIANNDVAGLKNILLQENIKPDLCDENGMTPLQHAAYKGNKEIVQMLLDQGADVNSGKHEHRYTALHFAALSGNPEICQLLLHAGAKSHVTNSVGRTASQMAAFVGNHKCVAVINNHVPKGDVDYYTVTHGLETEPKLPPALASPLHKFIMQVNVHPVRVALNLQKAPALCEKLDNVQKVLELMREKEMKRGFETNEVMAFKFHYLSCIVAEINKCRKRQLAAQEKRTEASDNGKKDSVNEGDKSEETNESEKKEERKLEPVEIFAKQMLKSGRGENSNPEFQERFLRECVREFPFRESTVFRQMVASLAQHDSPSAYCVISATINGQRGFVDVKATCWTCGEEGAPKKCSKCKAVQYCDRECQRLHWFMHKKACARLSQSKEVNETKTQSNDKTSTESKTVDL
;
A
#
# COMPACT_ATOMS: atom_id res chain seq x y z
N MET A 1 -52.08 -40.40 -9.99
CA MET A 1 -52.19 -39.51 -8.81
C MET A 1 -50.79 -39.03 -8.50
N MET A 2 -50.51 -37.75 -8.77
CA MET A 2 -49.26 -37.10 -8.35
C MET A 2 -49.36 -36.79 -6.86
N ALA A 3 -48.36 -37.23 -6.09
CA ALA A 3 -48.23 -36.90 -4.67
C ALA A 3 -47.82 -35.43 -4.50
N PRO A 4 -48.26 -34.75 -3.43
CA PRO A 4 -48.01 -33.32 -3.26
C PRO A 4 -46.53 -33.04 -2.96
N ILE A 5 -46.03 -31.96 -3.55
CA ILE A 5 -44.73 -31.37 -3.29
C ILE A 5 -44.70 -30.92 -1.82
N ARG A 6 -43.71 -31.41 -1.07
CA ARG A 6 -43.54 -31.13 0.36
C ARG A 6 -43.22 -29.65 0.59
N SER A 7 -44.09 -29.00 1.35
CA SER A 7 -43.90 -27.72 2.02
C SER A 7 -42.84 -27.81 3.13
N GLY A 8 -41.55 -27.91 2.76
CA GLY A 8 -40.42 -28.00 3.69
C GLY A 8 -39.21 -27.12 3.36
N GLU A 9 -39.18 -26.46 2.20
CA GLU A 9 -38.01 -25.70 1.74
C GLU A 9 -37.79 -24.39 2.54
N GLY A 10 -38.86 -23.70 2.95
CA GLY A 10 -38.74 -22.41 3.66
C GLY A 10 -38.23 -22.48 5.11
N GLY A 11 -38.08 -23.67 5.69
CA GLY A 11 -37.56 -23.84 7.06
C GLY A 11 -36.03 -23.82 7.10
N VAL A 12 -35.38 -24.52 6.16
CA VAL A 12 -33.92 -24.62 6.09
C VAL A 12 -33.31 -23.29 5.65
N GLU A 13 -33.96 -22.57 4.73
CA GLU A 13 -33.50 -21.25 4.29
C GLU A 13 -33.49 -20.23 5.44
N LYS A 14 -34.53 -20.23 6.28
CA LYS A 14 -34.59 -19.38 7.47
C LYS A 14 -33.52 -19.76 8.50
N ASP A 15 -33.31 -21.05 8.72
CA ASP A 15 -32.27 -21.54 9.63
C ASP A 15 -30.87 -21.06 9.19
N ILE A 16 -30.55 -21.07 7.89
CA ILE A 16 -29.27 -20.54 7.36
C ILE A 16 -29.05 -19.09 7.80
N PHE A 17 -30.05 -18.22 7.62
CA PHE A 17 -29.92 -16.82 8.02
C PHE A 17 -29.82 -16.66 9.54
N GLU A 18 -30.57 -17.45 10.32
CA GLU A 18 -30.46 -17.47 11.79
C GLU A 18 -29.07 -17.90 12.26
N LYS A 19 -28.47 -18.93 11.64
CA LYS A 19 -27.10 -19.36 11.94
C LYS A 19 -26.07 -18.28 11.65
N ILE A 20 -26.20 -17.58 10.53
CA ILE A 20 -25.32 -16.45 10.19
C ILE A 20 -25.52 -15.30 11.18
N ALA A 21 -26.77 -14.98 11.52
CA ALA A 21 -27.09 -13.91 12.47
C ALA A 21 -26.51 -14.16 13.86
N ASN A 22 -26.51 -15.43 14.30
CA ASN A 22 -25.97 -15.89 15.58
C ASN A 22 -24.48 -16.26 15.55
N ASN A 23 -23.81 -16.09 14.41
CA ASN A 23 -22.41 -16.45 14.23
C ASN A 23 -22.11 -17.95 14.49
N ASP A 24 -23.09 -18.82 14.27
CA ASP A 24 -22.99 -20.27 14.47
C ASP A 24 -22.34 -20.93 13.25
N VAL A 25 -21.00 -20.84 13.20
CA VAL A 25 -20.16 -21.40 12.13
C VAL A 25 -20.36 -22.91 12.01
N ALA A 26 -20.42 -23.63 13.13
CA ALA A 26 -20.52 -25.09 13.14
C ALA A 26 -21.91 -25.55 12.67
N GLY A 27 -22.97 -24.90 13.16
CA GLY A 27 -24.34 -25.15 12.71
C GLY A 27 -24.51 -24.86 11.22
N LEU A 28 -24.00 -23.72 10.75
CA LEU A 28 -24.03 -23.37 9.33
C LEU A 28 -23.27 -24.40 8.48
N LYS A 29 -22.09 -24.83 8.91
CA LYS A 29 -21.30 -25.85 8.20
C LYS A 29 -22.06 -27.18 8.10
N ASN A 30 -22.71 -27.62 9.18
CA ASN A 30 -23.50 -28.85 9.17
C ASN A 30 -24.69 -28.75 8.20
N ILE A 31 -25.31 -27.58 8.10
CA ILE A 31 -26.39 -27.32 7.14
C ILE A 31 -25.83 -27.36 5.72
N LEU A 32 -24.77 -26.60 5.42
CA LEU A 32 -24.18 -26.52 4.07
C LEU A 32 -23.60 -27.84 3.54
N LEU A 33 -23.30 -28.81 4.41
CA LEU A 33 -22.88 -30.16 4.02
C LEU A 33 -24.05 -31.05 3.56
N GLN A 34 -25.30 -30.64 3.77
CA GLN A 34 -26.46 -31.37 3.27
C GLN A 34 -26.62 -31.11 1.77
N GLU A 35 -26.71 -32.17 0.96
CA GLU A 35 -26.84 -32.03 -0.49
C GLU A 35 -28.16 -31.32 -0.85
N ASN A 36 -28.08 -30.33 -1.76
CA ASN A 36 -29.15 -29.49 -2.36
C ASN A 36 -29.33 -28.06 -1.83
N ILE A 37 -28.42 -27.50 -1.03
CA ILE A 37 -28.55 -26.08 -0.63
C ILE A 37 -27.97 -25.17 -1.71
N LYS A 38 -28.80 -24.24 -2.21
CA LYS A 38 -28.36 -23.20 -3.14
C LYS A 38 -27.67 -22.09 -2.34
N PRO A 39 -26.41 -21.75 -2.61
CA PRO A 39 -25.70 -20.71 -1.86
C PRO A 39 -26.27 -19.30 -2.10
N ASP A 40 -27.02 -19.11 -3.19
CA ASP A 40 -27.57 -17.81 -3.65
C ASP A 40 -29.06 -17.62 -3.34
N LEU A 41 -29.56 -18.28 -2.29
CA LEU A 41 -30.87 -18.00 -1.73
C LEU A 41 -30.94 -16.54 -1.23
N CYS A 42 -32.15 -15.99 -1.13
CA CYS A 42 -32.38 -14.60 -0.76
C CYS A 42 -33.44 -14.51 0.34
N ASP A 43 -33.26 -13.57 1.26
CA ASP A 43 -34.32 -13.18 2.20
C ASP A 43 -35.36 -12.24 1.54
N GLU A 44 -36.30 -11.74 2.35
CA GLU A 44 -37.37 -10.84 1.92
C GLU A 44 -36.86 -9.51 1.32
N ASN A 45 -35.64 -9.09 1.65
CA ASN A 45 -34.98 -7.88 1.14
C ASN A 45 -34.09 -8.18 -0.09
N GLY A 46 -34.06 -9.44 -0.54
CA GLY A 46 -33.18 -9.89 -1.63
C GLY A 46 -31.73 -10.09 -1.21
N MET A 47 -31.45 -10.14 0.10
CA MET A 47 -30.10 -10.27 0.65
C MET A 47 -29.65 -11.73 0.69
N THR A 48 -28.43 -12.01 0.22
CA THR A 48 -27.89 -13.39 0.21
C THR A 48 -27.18 -13.74 1.52
N PRO A 49 -27.01 -15.04 1.85
CA PRO A 49 -26.17 -15.48 2.97
C PRO A 49 -24.79 -14.83 2.98
N LEU A 50 -24.16 -14.71 1.80
CA LEU A 50 -22.84 -14.10 1.66
C LEU A 50 -22.85 -12.61 2.02
N GLN A 51 -23.91 -11.89 1.64
CA GLN A 51 -24.09 -10.48 2.00
C GLN A 51 -24.30 -10.30 3.51
N HIS A 52 -25.10 -11.17 4.15
CA HIS A 52 -25.27 -11.19 5.61
C HIS A 52 -23.95 -11.43 6.34
N ALA A 53 -23.19 -12.44 5.93
CA ALA A 53 -21.89 -12.76 6.51
C ALA A 53 -20.88 -11.62 6.34
N ALA A 54 -20.87 -10.97 5.16
CA ALA A 54 -20.00 -9.83 4.88
C ALA A 54 -20.35 -8.60 5.77
N TYR A 55 -21.63 -8.34 6.00
CA TYR A 55 -22.08 -7.27 6.89
C TYR A 55 -21.75 -7.55 8.36
N LYS A 56 -21.92 -8.80 8.81
CA LYS A 56 -21.57 -9.23 10.17
C LYS A 56 -20.07 -9.24 10.44
N GLY A 57 -19.24 -9.20 9.40
CA GLY A 57 -17.80 -9.21 9.56
C GLY A 57 -17.22 -10.60 9.87
N ASN A 58 -17.96 -11.68 9.63
CA ASN A 58 -17.44 -13.03 9.85
C ASN A 58 -16.71 -13.54 8.61
N LYS A 59 -15.37 -13.46 8.65
CA LYS A 59 -14.48 -13.94 7.59
C LYS A 59 -14.62 -15.45 7.32
N GLU A 60 -14.80 -16.26 8.35
CA GLU A 60 -14.89 -17.71 8.23
C GLU A 60 -16.16 -18.13 7.49
N ILE A 61 -17.31 -17.54 7.84
CA ILE A 61 -18.57 -17.78 7.13
C ILE A 61 -18.47 -17.29 5.68
N VAL A 62 -17.90 -16.11 5.44
CA VAL A 62 -17.69 -15.59 4.08
C VAL A 62 -16.86 -16.60 3.26
N GLN A 63 -15.76 -17.11 3.80
CA GLN A 63 -14.93 -18.09 3.11
C GLN A 63 -15.72 -19.37 2.79
N MET A 64 -16.44 -19.93 3.77
CA MET A 64 -17.25 -21.15 3.55
C MET A 64 -18.29 -20.96 2.45
N LEU A 65 -18.98 -19.82 2.42
CA LEU A 65 -20.00 -19.54 1.40
C LEU A 65 -19.39 -19.36 0.00
N LEU A 66 -18.22 -18.73 -0.10
CA LEU A 66 -17.49 -18.63 -1.37
C LEU A 66 -17.00 -19.99 -1.85
N ASP A 67 -16.54 -20.86 -0.95
CA ASP A 67 -16.10 -22.22 -1.28
C ASP A 67 -17.26 -23.10 -1.78
N GLN A 68 -18.49 -22.81 -1.34
CA GLN A 68 -19.73 -23.42 -1.85
C GLN A 68 -20.23 -22.81 -3.17
N GLY A 69 -19.50 -21.85 -3.75
CA GLY A 69 -19.83 -21.25 -5.05
C GLY A 69 -20.87 -20.14 -4.99
N ALA A 70 -21.03 -19.44 -3.85
CA ALA A 70 -21.88 -18.27 -3.77
C ALA A 70 -21.49 -17.18 -4.79
N ASP A 71 -22.48 -16.59 -5.46
CA ASP A 71 -22.30 -15.46 -6.36
C ASP A 71 -21.90 -14.19 -5.58
N VAL A 72 -20.60 -13.89 -5.64
CA VAL A 72 -19.99 -12.71 -5.03
C VAL A 72 -20.56 -11.38 -5.55
N ASN A 73 -21.13 -11.38 -6.75
CA ASN A 73 -21.63 -10.19 -7.43
C ASN A 73 -23.17 -10.08 -7.43
N SER A 74 -23.86 -10.90 -6.64
CA SER A 74 -25.32 -10.83 -6.54
C SER A 74 -25.78 -9.40 -6.21
N GLY A 75 -26.69 -8.89 -7.06
CA GLY A 75 -27.27 -7.55 -6.96
C GLY A 75 -28.78 -7.57 -6.70
N LYS A 76 -29.31 -8.70 -6.20
CA LYS A 76 -30.75 -8.91 -5.96
C LYS A 76 -31.31 -8.09 -4.78
N HIS A 77 -30.45 -7.60 -3.89
CA HIS A 77 -30.83 -6.75 -2.77
C HIS A 77 -31.64 -5.54 -3.26
N GLU A 78 -32.68 -5.13 -2.54
CA GLU A 78 -33.61 -4.05 -2.91
C GLU A 78 -32.93 -2.73 -3.33
N HIS A 79 -31.78 -2.43 -2.71
CA HIS A 79 -30.96 -1.26 -2.99
C HIS A 79 -29.71 -1.54 -3.84
N ARG A 80 -29.64 -2.69 -4.51
CA ARG A 80 -28.50 -3.15 -5.33
C ARG A 80 -27.16 -3.19 -4.59
N TYR A 81 -27.17 -3.47 -3.29
CA TYR A 81 -25.95 -3.69 -2.54
C TYR A 81 -25.37 -5.07 -2.90
N THR A 82 -24.06 -5.13 -3.13
CA THR A 82 -23.32 -6.37 -3.32
C THR A 82 -22.64 -6.79 -2.02
N ALA A 83 -22.11 -8.01 -1.94
CA ALA A 83 -21.34 -8.47 -0.78
C ALA A 83 -20.18 -7.53 -0.44
N LEU A 84 -19.53 -6.96 -1.46
CA LEU A 84 -18.42 -6.01 -1.26
C LEU A 84 -18.87 -4.69 -0.61
N HIS A 85 -20.09 -4.21 -0.90
CA HIS A 85 -20.64 -3.03 -0.21
C HIS A 85 -20.87 -3.31 1.28
N PHE A 86 -21.40 -4.47 1.62
CA PHE A 86 -21.61 -4.86 3.01
C PHE A 86 -20.30 -5.07 3.78
N ALA A 87 -19.29 -5.68 3.15
CA ALA A 87 -17.94 -5.79 3.72
C ALA A 87 -17.29 -4.42 3.96
N ALA A 88 -17.48 -3.49 3.02
CA ALA A 88 -17.01 -2.12 3.13
C ALA A 88 -17.67 -1.37 4.31
N LEU A 89 -18.97 -1.59 4.53
CA LEU A 89 -19.72 -1.04 5.66
C LEU A 89 -19.33 -1.66 6.99
N SER A 90 -19.04 -2.97 7.03
CA SER A 90 -18.63 -3.66 8.28
C SER A 90 -17.23 -3.28 8.76
N GLY A 91 -16.42 -2.67 7.88
CA GLY A 91 -15.09 -2.17 8.23
C GLY A 91 -14.01 -3.25 8.28
N ASN A 92 -14.28 -4.42 7.72
CA ASN A 92 -13.35 -5.55 7.68
C ASN A 92 -12.58 -5.62 6.35
N PRO A 93 -11.33 -5.11 6.28
CA PRO A 93 -10.55 -5.10 5.06
C PRO A 93 -10.20 -6.51 4.57
N GLU A 94 -10.06 -7.50 5.47
CA GLU A 94 -9.78 -8.89 5.11
C GLU A 94 -10.93 -9.51 4.33
N ILE A 95 -12.19 -9.19 4.68
CA ILE A 95 -13.37 -9.66 3.93
C ILE A 95 -13.44 -8.97 2.58
N CYS A 96 -13.17 -7.66 2.52
CA CYS A 96 -13.05 -6.95 1.24
C CYS A 96 -12.03 -7.65 0.33
N GLN A 97 -10.85 -8.00 0.87
CA GLN A 97 -9.83 -8.75 0.13
C GLN A 97 -10.37 -10.10 -0.36
N LEU A 98 -10.99 -10.91 0.50
CA LEU A 98 -11.51 -12.22 0.09
C LEU A 98 -12.52 -12.11 -1.06
N LEU A 99 -13.49 -11.20 -0.95
CA LEU A 99 -14.50 -10.99 -1.97
C LEU A 99 -13.87 -10.52 -3.30
N LEU A 100 -12.90 -9.62 -3.24
CA LEU A 100 -12.18 -9.15 -4.43
C LEU A 100 -11.38 -10.28 -5.10
N HIS A 101 -10.71 -11.16 -4.33
CA HIS A 101 -10.04 -12.34 -4.88
C HIS A 101 -11.03 -13.35 -5.50
N ALA A 102 -12.25 -13.42 -4.97
CA ALA A 102 -13.33 -14.21 -5.55
C ALA A 102 -13.99 -13.55 -6.78
N GLY A 103 -13.51 -12.39 -7.22
CA GLY A 103 -14.00 -11.71 -8.43
C GLY A 103 -15.10 -10.67 -8.19
N ALA A 104 -15.23 -10.13 -6.98
CA ALA A 104 -16.11 -9.00 -6.72
C ALA A 104 -15.75 -7.79 -7.58
N LYS A 105 -16.75 -7.21 -8.26
CA LYS A 105 -16.58 -6.01 -9.08
C LYS A 105 -16.56 -4.76 -8.20
N SER A 106 -15.42 -4.08 -8.13
CA SER A 106 -15.21 -2.88 -7.30
C SER A 106 -15.92 -1.61 -7.80
N HIS A 107 -16.31 -1.57 -9.08
CA HIS A 107 -16.92 -0.41 -9.73
C HIS A 107 -18.46 -0.44 -9.72
N VAL A 108 -19.09 -1.52 -9.26
CA VAL A 108 -20.55 -1.62 -9.19
C VAL A 108 -21.08 -0.59 -8.21
N THR A 109 -22.16 0.09 -8.61
CA THR A 109 -22.83 1.09 -7.78
C THR A 109 -24.19 0.59 -7.29
N ASN A 110 -24.52 0.91 -6.04
CA ASN A 110 -25.84 0.67 -5.46
C ASN A 110 -26.94 1.59 -6.05
N SER A 111 -28.14 1.59 -5.44
CA SER A 111 -29.28 2.42 -5.87
C SER A 111 -29.04 3.93 -5.86
N VAL A 112 -28.14 4.40 -4.99
CA VAL A 112 -27.76 5.82 -4.83
C VAL A 112 -26.50 6.21 -5.62
N GLY A 113 -26.04 5.35 -6.52
CA GLY A 113 -24.88 5.63 -7.38
C GLY A 113 -23.54 5.60 -6.64
N ARG A 114 -23.44 4.86 -5.53
CA ARG A 114 -22.21 4.77 -4.73
C ARG A 114 -21.56 3.40 -4.88
N THR A 115 -20.23 3.38 -5.02
CA THR A 115 -19.43 2.16 -4.99
C THR A 115 -19.15 1.69 -3.56
N ALA A 116 -18.73 0.44 -3.40
CA ALA A 116 -18.35 -0.11 -2.10
C ALA A 116 -17.26 0.72 -1.40
N SER A 117 -16.25 1.18 -2.15
CA SER A 117 -15.20 2.07 -1.63
C SER A 117 -15.75 3.40 -1.10
N GLN A 118 -16.71 4.01 -1.83
CA GLN A 118 -17.35 5.24 -1.39
C GLN A 118 -18.22 5.02 -0.14
N MET A 119 -18.89 3.88 -0.02
CA MET A 119 -19.62 3.51 1.20
C MET A 119 -18.68 3.33 2.40
N ALA A 120 -17.54 2.64 2.23
CA ALA A 120 -16.51 2.55 3.26
C ALA A 120 -16.00 3.93 3.69
N ALA A 121 -15.76 4.83 2.72
CA ALA A 121 -15.30 6.19 3.03
C ALA A 121 -16.34 6.98 3.84
N PHE A 122 -17.63 6.84 3.49
CA PHE A 122 -18.74 7.52 4.18
C PHE A 122 -18.81 7.15 5.67
N VAL A 123 -18.56 5.89 6.03
CA VAL A 123 -18.57 5.41 7.42
C VAL A 123 -17.18 5.48 8.10
N GLY A 124 -16.16 6.04 7.44
CA GLY A 124 -14.81 6.17 8.01
C GLY A 124 -13.93 4.91 7.94
N ASN A 125 -14.33 3.89 7.19
CA ASN A 125 -13.60 2.62 7.05
C ASN A 125 -12.42 2.72 6.04
N HIS A 126 -11.48 3.62 6.30
CA HIS A 126 -10.39 3.96 5.38
C HIS A 126 -9.50 2.78 4.96
N LYS A 127 -9.34 1.77 5.81
CA LYS A 127 -8.60 0.54 5.44
C LYS A 127 -9.31 -0.23 4.33
N CYS A 128 -10.64 -0.31 4.37
CA CYS A 128 -11.44 -0.95 3.33
C CYS A 128 -11.36 -0.14 2.02
N VAL A 129 -11.48 1.19 2.09
CA VAL A 129 -11.28 2.10 0.94
C VAL A 129 -9.94 1.80 0.27
N ALA A 130 -8.86 1.74 1.06
CA ALA A 130 -7.54 1.48 0.54
C ALA A 130 -7.42 0.08 -0.06
N VAL A 131 -7.94 -0.97 0.59
CA VAL A 131 -7.96 -2.32 0.00
C VAL A 131 -8.69 -2.36 -1.35
N ILE A 132 -9.89 -1.78 -1.42
CA ILE A 132 -10.72 -1.82 -2.62
C ILE A 132 -10.07 -1.02 -3.76
N ASN A 133 -9.59 0.20 -3.48
CA ASN A 133 -8.98 1.06 -4.49
C ASN A 133 -7.66 0.52 -5.03
N ASN A 134 -6.93 -0.27 -4.22
CA ASN A 134 -5.63 -0.81 -4.61
C ASN A 134 -5.73 -2.23 -5.21
N HIS A 135 -6.93 -2.79 -5.37
CA HIS A 135 -7.10 -4.13 -5.91
C HIS A 135 -6.93 -4.17 -7.43
N VAL A 136 -6.08 -5.08 -7.88
CA VAL A 136 -5.84 -5.41 -9.28
C VAL A 136 -6.05 -6.92 -9.45
N PRO A 137 -6.97 -7.36 -10.30
CA PRO A 137 -7.13 -8.77 -10.64
C PRO A 137 -5.81 -9.37 -11.13
N LYS A 138 -5.48 -10.59 -10.70
CA LYS A 138 -4.24 -11.23 -11.12
C LYS A 138 -4.15 -11.40 -12.65
N GLY A 139 -5.30 -11.70 -13.29
CA GLY A 139 -5.40 -11.80 -14.75
C GLY A 139 -4.98 -10.54 -15.50
N ASP A 140 -5.07 -9.35 -14.89
CA ASP A 140 -4.59 -8.13 -15.51
C ASP A 140 -3.06 -8.08 -15.60
N VAL A 141 -2.36 -8.71 -14.67
CA VAL A 141 -0.89 -8.86 -14.72
C VAL A 141 -0.51 -10.00 -15.64
N ASP A 142 -1.21 -11.14 -15.55
CA ASP A 142 -0.95 -12.33 -16.36
C ASP A 142 -1.09 -12.04 -17.87
N TYR A 143 -1.95 -11.08 -18.25
CA TYR A 143 -2.03 -10.57 -19.63
C TYR A 143 -0.66 -10.20 -20.22
N TYR A 144 0.25 -9.63 -19.44
CA TYR A 144 1.57 -9.18 -19.93
C TYR A 144 2.62 -10.30 -19.99
N THR A 145 2.24 -11.51 -19.56
CA THR A 145 3.11 -12.69 -19.53
C THR A 145 2.99 -13.58 -20.76
N VAL A 146 2.05 -13.24 -21.64
CA VAL A 146 1.78 -13.93 -22.89
C VAL A 146 2.06 -12.95 -24.05
N THR A 147 2.50 -13.49 -25.19
CA THR A 147 2.69 -12.73 -26.44
C THR A 147 1.35 -12.43 -27.10
N HIS A 148 1.20 -11.23 -27.67
CA HIS A 148 0.00 -10.84 -28.39
C HIS A 148 0.33 -10.38 -29.80
N GLY A 149 -0.49 -10.76 -30.79
CA GLY A 149 -0.31 -10.33 -32.19
C GLY A 149 1.01 -10.80 -32.79
N LEU A 150 1.87 -9.85 -33.19
CA LEU A 150 3.16 -10.10 -33.85
C LEU A 150 4.35 -10.10 -32.88
N GLU A 151 4.11 -10.08 -31.57
CA GLU A 151 5.18 -10.06 -30.57
C GLU A 151 5.87 -11.43 -30.46
N THR A 152 7.20 -11.43 -30.45
CA THR A 152 8.01 -12.66 -30.33
C THR A 152 8.30 -13.04 -28.88
N GLU A 153 8.23 -12.08 -27.94
CA GLU A 153 8.52 -12.29 -26.53
C GLU A 153 7.48 -11.59 -25.64
N PRO A 154 7.14 -12.18 -24.47
CA PRO A 154 6.22 -11.54 -23.54
C PRO A 154 6.87 -10.30 -22.91
N LYS A 155 6.05 -9.28 -22.63
CA LYS A 155 6.51 -8.03 -22.02
C LYS A 155 7.02 -8.23 -20.59
N LEU A 156 6.48 -9.23 -19.91
CA LEU A 156 6.89 -9.68 -18.59
C LEU A 156 7.15 -11.19 -18.59
N PRO A 157 8.29 -11.68 -18.09
CA PRO A 157 8.47 -13.11 -17.87
C PRO A 157 7.37 -13.68 -16.93
N PRO A 158 6.76 -14.85 -17.22
CA PRO A 158 5.69 -15.43 -16.40
C PRO A 158 6.05 -15.61 -14.92
N ALA A 159 7.32 -15.94 -14.62
CA ALA A 159 7.81 -16.06 -13.25
C ALA A 159 7.69 -14.76 -12.43
N LEU A 160 7.65 -13.59 -13.08
CA LEU A 160 7.53 -12.28 -12.43
C LEU A 160 6.08 -11.85 -12.20
N ALA A 161 5.08 -12.56 -12.71
CA ALA A 161 3.67 -12.19 -12.59
C ALA A 161 3.22 -12.08 -11.12
N SER A 162 3.47 -13.14 -10.34
CA SER A 162 3.06 -13.18 -8.93
C SER A 162 3.83 -12.16 -8.06
N PRO A 163 5.16 -12.02 -8.18
CA PRO A 163 5.89 -10.94 -7.52
C PRO A 163 5.40 -9.54 -7.90
N LEU A 164 5.16 -9.28 -9.19
CA LEU A 164 4.68 -7.98 -9.66
C LEU A 164 3.27 -7.67 -9.13
N HIS A 165 2.36 -8.66 -9.20
CA HIS A 165 1.01 -8.55 -8.65
C HIS A 165 1.05 -8.18 -7.16
N LYS A 166 1.89 -8.86 -6.36
CA LYS A 166 2.08 -8.51 -4.95
C LYS A 166 2.64 -7.09 -4.75
N PHE A 167 3.57 -6.67 -5.61
CA PHE A 167 4.14 -5.32 -5.57
C PHE A 167 3.10 -4.24 -5.88
N ILE A 168 2.28 -4.40 -6.92
CA ILE A 168 1.28 -3.40 -7.29
C ILE A 168 0.08 -3.38 -6.33
N MET A 169 -0.21 -4.47 -5.62
CA MET A 169 -1.30 -4.56 -4.64
C MET A 169 -1.01 -3.83 -3.32
N GLN A 170 0.21 -3.33 -3.12
CA GLN A 170 0.58 -2.62 -1.88
C GLN A 170 -0.26 -1.34 -1.68
N VAL A 171 -0.64 -1.09 -0.43
CA VAL A 171 -1.43 0.08 0.01
C VAL A 171 -0.56 1.20 0.56
N ASN A 172 0.55 0.86 1.24
CA ASN A 172 1.49 1.87 1.73
C ASN A 172 2.32 2.39 0.54
N VAL A 173 1.98 3.59 0.10
CA VAL A 173 2.59 4.26 -1.04
C VAL A 173 3.78 5.14 -0.67
N HIS A 174 4.28 5.11 0.56
CA HIS A 174 5.47 5.88 0.93
C HIS A 174 6.67 5.43 0.07
N PRO A 175 7.46 6.34 -0.55
CA PRO A 175 8.51 5.98 -1.51
C PRO A 175 9.49 4.92 -0.97
N VAL A 176 9.95 5.11 0.26
CA VAL A 176 10.85 4.15 0.93
C VAL A 176 10.17 2.79 1.13
N ARG A 177 8.87 2.74 1.46
CA ARG A 177 8.17 1.47 1.61
C ARG A 177 8.03 0.75 0.27
N VAL A 178 7.66 1.48 -0.78
CA VAL A 178 7.55 0.94 -2.14
C VAL A 178 8.89 0.33 -2.57
N ALA A 179 9.99 1.05 -2.36
CA ALA A 179 11.33 0.55 -2.69
C ALA A 179 11.73 -0.69 -1.88
N LEU A 180 11.44 -0.71 -0.57
CA LEU A 180 11.67 -1.88 0.29
C LEU A 180 10.84 -3.10 -0.15
N ASN A 181 9.59 -2.90 -0.57
CA ASN A 181 8.75 -3.98 -1.06
C ASN A 181 9.24 -4.53 -2.40
N LEU A 182 9.78 -3.67 -3.28
CA LEU A 182 10.47 -4.10 -4.50
C LEU A 182 11.70 -4.96 -4.17
N GLN A 183 12.51 -4.56 -3.18
CA GLN A 183 13.70 -5.30 -2.74
C GLN A 183 13.40 -6.71 -2.22
N LYS A 184 12.21 -6.92 -1.64
CA LYS A 184 11.75 -8.26 -1.20
C LYS A 184 11.49 -9.22 -2.37
N ALA A 185 11.48 -8.74 -3.61
CA ALA A 185 11.36 -9.54 -4.82
C ALA A 185 12.59 -9.33 -5.73
N PRO A 186 13.74 -9.98 -5.44
CA PRO A 186 14.99 -9.77 -6.19
C PRO A 186 14.85 -9.94 -7.70
N ALA A 187 14.03 -10.89 -8.14
CA ALA A 187 13.75 -11.13 -9.57
C ALA A 187 13.12 -9.90 -10.28
N LEU A 188 12.34 -9.07 -9.58
CA LEU A 188 11.85 -7.80 -10.12
C LEU A 188 12.98 -6.76 -10.22
N CYS A 189 13.86 -6.71 -9.22
CA CYS A 189 15.02 -5.80 -9.21
C CYS A 189 16.01 -6.10 -10.35
N GLU A 190 16.08 -7.34 -10.82
CA GLU A 190 16.90 -7.72 -11.97
C GLU A 190 16.31 -7.21 -13.30
N LYS A 191 14.99 -7.18 -13.41
CA LYS A 191 14.23 -6.84 -14.63
C LYS A 191 13.44 -5.52 -14.50
N LEU A 192 14.06 -4.48 -13.93
CA LEU A 192 13.41 -3.18 -13.68
C LEU A 192 12.84 -2.53 -14.95
N ASP A 193 13.51 -2.64 -16.10
CA ASP A 193 13.00 -2.07 -17.35
C ASP A 193 11.71 -2.76 -17.82
N ASN A 194 11.57 -4.09 -17.68
CA ASN A 194 10.32 -4.81 -17.94
C ASN A 194 9.21 -4.37 -16.97
N VAL A 195 9.53 -4.28 -15.67
CA VAL A 195 8.57 -3.85 -14.64
C VAL A 195 8.06 -2.44 -14.94
N GLN A 196 8.96 -1.51 -15.22
CA GLN A 196 8.60 -0.13 -15.58
C GLN A 196 7.70 -0.11 -16.82
N LYS A 197 8.08 -0.84 -17.88
CA LYS A 197 7.31 -0.89 -19.12
C LYS A 197 5.90 -1.43 -18.92
N VAL A 198 5.74 -2.48 -18.12
CA VAL A 198 4.43 -3.07 -17.81
C VAL A 198 3.58 -2.08 -17.02
N LEU A 199 4.13 -1.39 -16.02
CA LEU A 199 3.39 -0.36 -15.27
C LEU A 199 2.90 0.78 -16.17
N GLU A 200 3.72 1.23 -17.12
CA GLU A 200 3.31 2.23 -18.11
C GLU A 200 2.17 1.73 -19.00
N LEU A 201 2.22 0.46 -19.44
CA LEU A 201 1.15 -0.13 -20.24
C LEU A 201 -0.13 -0.36 -19.45
N MET A 202 -0.03 -0.73 -18.17
CA MET A 202 -1.19 -0.85 -17.28
C MET A 202 -1.84 0.52 -17.05
N ARG A 203 -1.04 1.58 -16.87
CA ARG A 203 -1.52 2.96 -16.82
C ARG A 203 -2.32 3.33 -18.08
N GLU A 204 -1.75 3.07 -19.26
CA GLU A 204 -2.44 3.33 -20.55
C GLU A 204 -3.73 2.53 -20.68
N LYS A 205 -3.73 1.25 -20.25
CA LYS A 205 -4.89 0.38 -20.29
C LYS A 205 -6.04 0.97 -19.46
N GLU A 206 -5.78 1.41 -18.22
CA GLU A 206 -6.81 1.99 -17.34
C GLU A 206 -7.47 3.24 -17.92
N MET A 207 -6.71 4.07 -18.65
CA MET A 207 -7.24 5.29 -19.29
C MET A 207 -8.01 5.02 -20.59
N LYS A 208 -7.95 3.80 -21.13
CA LYS A 208 -8.60 3.40 -22.39
C LYS A 208 -9.86 2.55 -22.20
N ARG A 209 -10.33 2.40 -20.96
CA ARG A 209 -11.51 1.56 -20.63
C ARG A 209 -12.87 2.23 -20.88
N GLY A 210 -12.89 3.41 -21.51
CA GLY A 210 -14.13 4.14 -21.78
C GLY A 210 -14.85 4.53 -20.50
N PHE A 211 -16.09 4.07 -20.31
CA PHE A 211 -16.89 4.38 -19.12
C PHE A 211 -16.35 3.76 -17.83
N GLU A 212 -15.49 2.72 -17.91
CA GLU A 212 -14.83 2.10 -16.76
C GLU A 212 -13.44 2.69 -16.46
N THR A 213 -13.13 3.89 -16.98
CA THR A 213 -11.83 4.52 -16.77
C THR A 213 -11.52 4.69 -15.28
N ASN A 214 -10.36 4.21 -14.85
CA ASN A 214 -9.90 4.33 -13.47
C ASN A 214 -8.68 5.26 -13.39
N GLU A 215 -8.94 6.56 -13.35
CA GLU A 215 -7.90 7.59 -13.28
C GLU A 215 -6.98 7.43 -12.06
N VAL A 216 -7.53 6.99 -10.92
CA VAL A 216 -6.78 6.78 -9.67
C VAL A 216 -5.79 5.62 -9.83
N MET A 217 -6.23 4.50 -10.41
CA MET A 217 -5.35 3.36 -10.67
C MET A 217 -4.31 3.67 -11.74
N ALA A 218 -4.69 4.40 -12.79
CA ALA A 218 -3.74 4.90 -13.78
C ALA A 218 -2.63 5.74 -13.11
N PHE A 219 -3.01 6.68 -12.23
CA PHE A 219 -2.04 7.46 -11.49
C PHE A 219 -1.17 6.60 -10.55
N LYS A 220 -1.75 5.59 -9.89
CA LYS A 220 -0.98 4.64 -9.07
C LYS A 220 0.10 3.93 -9.89
N PHE A 221 -0.24 3.40 -11.07
CA PHE A 221 0.72 2.73 -11.93
C PHE A 221 1.82 3.69 -12.42
N HIS A 222 1.44 4.92 -12.77
CA HIS A 222 2.41 5.98 -13.08
C HIS A 222 3.37 6.24 -11.90
N TYR A 223 2.84 6.43 -10.71
CA TYR A 223 3.61 6.67 -9.49
C TYR A 223 4.60 5.53 -9.19
N LEU A 224 4.14 4.29 -9.26
CA LEU A 224 5.00 3.11 -9.10
C LEU A 224 6.09 3.06 -10.17
N SER A 225 5.75 3.40 -11.42
CA SER A 225 6.71 3.49 -12.54
C SER A 225 7.79 4.54 -12.28
N CYS A 226 7.43 5.74 -11.80
CA CYS A 226 8.40 6.78 -11.43
C CYS A 226 9.39 6.30 -10.35
N ILE A 227 8.92 5.58 -9.33
CA ILE A 227 9.80 5.02 -8.29
C ILE A 227 10.74 3.96 -8.88
N VAL A 228 10.21 3.02 -9.66
CA VAL A 228 11.00 1.97 -10.32
C VAL A 228 12.06 2.59 -11.22
N ALA A 229 11.69 3.63 -11.99
CA ALA A 229 12.60 4.37 -12.85
C ALA A 229 13.73 5.05 -12.05
N GLU A 230 13.44 5.69 -10.91
CA GLU A 230 14.46 6.34 -10.08
C GLU A 230 15.40 5.33 -9.41
N ILE A 231 14.88 4.18 -8.99
CA ILE A 231 15.72 3.06 -8.51
C ILE A 231 16.62 2.53 -9.63
N ASN A 232 16.08 2.40 -10.85
CA ASN A 232 16.85 1.96 -12.01
C ASN A 232 17.94 2.98 -12.39
N LYS A 233 17.69 4.28 -12.26
CA LYS A 233 18.72 5.33 -12.41
C LYS A 233 19.83 5.16 -11.36
N CYS A 234 19.50 4.85 -10.11
CA CYS A 234 20.50 4.55 -9.08
C CYS A 234 21.35 3.34 -9.49
N ARG A 235 20.75 2.26 -9.98
CA ARG A 235 21.45 1.06 -10.47
C ARG A 235 22.40 1.39 -11.63
N LYS A 236 21.92 2.11 -12.66
CA LYS A 236 22.73 2.51 -13.83
C LYS A 236 23.93 3.39 -13.43
N ARG A 237 23.74 4.35 -12.52
CA ARG A 237 24.84 5.18 -11.98
C ARG A 237 25.89 4.37 -11.24
N GLN A 238 25.48 3.33 -10.49
CA GLN A 238 26.43 2.45 -9.80
C GLN A 238 27.24 1.60 -10.76
N LEU A 239 26.62 1.02 -11.78
CA LEU A 239 27.32 0.24 -12.80
C LEU A 239 28.35 1.10 -13.54
N ALA A 240 27.95 2.28 -14.00
CA ALA A 240 28.86 3.24 -14.65
C ALA A 240 30.02 3.68 -13.74
N ALA A 241 29.78 3.83 -12.43
CA ALA A 241 30.85 4.14 -11.47
C ALA A 241 31.79 2.95 -11.21
N GLN A 242 31.32 1.71 -11.37
CA GLN A 242 32.16 0.51 -11.27
C GLN A 242 33.03 0.35 -12.52
N GLU A 243 32.46 0.53 -13.71
CA GLU A 243 33.19 0.50 -15.00
C GLU A 243 34.34 1.50 -15.01
N LYS A 244 34.10 2.74 -14.59
CA LYS A 244 35.16 3.76 -14.47
C LYS A 244 36.28 3.39 -13.50
N ARG A 245 35.95 2.67 -12.42
CA ARG A 245 36.95 2.21 -11.44
C ARG A 245 37.78 1.03 -11.98
N THR A 246 37.16 0.13 -12.73
CA THR A 246 37.87 -0.98 -13.39
C THR A 246 38.79 -0.46 -14.48
N GLU A 247 38.34 0.51 -15.29
CA GLU A 247 39.17 1.15 -16.32
C GLU A 247 40.37 1.91 -15.73
N ALA A 248 40.17 2.62 -14.61
CA ALA A 248 41.26 3.31 -13.91
C ALA A 248 42.28 2.32 -13.31
N SER A 249 41.82 1.15 -12.83
CA SER A 249 42.70 0.10 -12.29
C SER A 249 43.48 -0.65 -13.38
N ASP A 250 42.94 -0.79 -14.59
CA ASP A 250 43.63 -1.42 -15.72
C ASP A 250 44.64 -0.48 -16.39
N ASN A 251 44.34 0.83 -16.46
CA ASN A 251 45.32 1.80 -16.95
C ASN A 251 46.48 2.03 -15.97
N GLY A 252 46.27 1.94 -14.65
CA GLY A 252 47.35 2.04 -13.65
C GLY A 252 48.33 0.87 -13.64
N LYS A 253 47.99 -0.28 -14.26
CA LYS A 253 48.88 -1.44 -14.39
C LYS A 253 49.77 -1.42 -15.63
N LYS A 254 49.55 -0.51 -16.58
CA LYS A 254 50.39 -0.39 -17.79
C LYS A 254 51.60 0.53 -17.61
N ASP A 255 51.65 1.32 -16.54
CA ASP A 255 52.74 2.28 -16.28
C ASP A 255 53.74 1.83 -15.20
N SER A 256 53.75 0.53 -14.83
CA SER A 256 54.71 -0.01 -13.85
C SER A 256 55.33 -1.33 -14.30
N VAL A 257 56.27 -1.24 -15.24
CA VAL A 257 57.34 -2.26 -15.40
C VAL A 257 58.69 -1.53 -15.35
N ASN A 258 59.53 -1.98 -14.41
CA ASN A 258 60.88 -1.55 -14.01
C ASN A 258 60.95 -0.25 -13.18
N GLU A 259 61.62 -0.17 -12.02
CA GLU A 259 62.78 -0.91 -11.51
C GLU A 259 62.87 -0.77 -9.97
N GLY A 260 63.47 -1.75 -9.29
CA GLY A 260 64.37 -1.48 -8.14
C GLY A 260 63.81 -1.39 -6.71
N ASP A 261 63.92 -2.52 -6.00
CA ASP A 261 64.48 -2.72 -4.65
C ASP A 261 64.05 -1.88 -3.41
N LYS A 262 63.75 -2.65 -2.35
CA LYS A 262 63.83 -2.39 -0.89
C LYS A 262 62.81 -1.54 -0.10
N SER A 263 62.40 -2.25 0.97
CA SER A 263 62.21 -1.84 2.37
C SER A 263 60.87 -1.27 2.85
N GLU A 264 60.40 -2.00 3.87
CA GLU A 264 59.83 -1.53 5.14
C GLU A 264 58.40 -0.99 5.19
N GLU A 265 57.62 -1.77 5.93
CA GLU A 265 56.63 -1.38 6.94
C GLU A 265 55.43 -0.51 6.53
N THR A 266 54.35 -0.80 7.26
CA THR A 266 53.07 -0.08 7.32
C THR A 266 52.09 -0.34 6.17
N ASN A 267 51.12 -1.22 6.42
CA ASN A 267 49.70 -0.83 6.39
C ASN A 267 48.79 -2.00 6.81
N GLU A 268 48.60 -2.15 8.13
CA GLU A 268 47.44 -2.86 8.70
C GLU A 268 46.13 -2.02 8.64
N SER A 269 46.07 -1.00 7.78
CA SER A 269 45.01 0.01 7.75
C SER A 269 44.13 0.00 6.49
N GLU A 270 44.10 -1.09 5.70
CA GLU A 270 43.29 -1.13 4.47
C GLU A 270 42.52 -2.45 4.25
N LYS A 271 41.59 -2.78 5.15
CA LYS A 271 40.40 -3.60 4.80
C LYS A 271 39.15 -3.13 5.55
N LYS A 272 38.78 -1.86 5.41
CA LYS A 272 37.34 -1.52 5.42
C LYS A 272 36.83 -1.81 4.02
N GLU A 273 36.37 -3.03 3.82
CA GLU A 273 35.53 -3.38 2.68
C GLU A 273 34.34 -2.41 2.70
N GLU A 274 34.41 -1.33 1.91
CA GLU A 274 33.32 -0.36 1.79
C GLU A 274 32.11 -1.12 1.26
N ARG A 275 31.19 -1.47 2.17
CA ARG A 275 29.98 -2.22 1.84
C ARG A 275 29.22 -1.47 0.75
N LYS A 276 29.29 -1.95 -0.49
CA LYS A 276 28.55 -1.38 -1.62
C LYS A 276 27.07 -1.37 -1.24
N LEU A 277 26.45 -0.19 -1.29
CA LEU A 277 25.03 -0.04 -0.98
C LEU A 277 24.22 -0.56 -2.16
N GLU A 278 23.13 -1.28 -1.91
CA GLU A 278 22.20 -1.70 -2.97
C GLU A 278 21.47 -0.48 -3.58
N PRO A 279 21.03 -0.52 -4.86
CA PRO A 279 20.31 0.58 -5.51
C PRO A 279 19.10 1.07 -4.69
N VAL A 280 18.36 0.14 -4.09
CA VAL A 280 17.21 0.43 -3.21
C VAL A 280 17.64 1.19 -1.96
N GLU A 281 18.76 0.83 -1.34
CA GLU A 281 19.25 1.53 -0.15
C GLU A 281 19.74 2.94 -0.49
N ILE A 282 20.33 3.14 -1.67
CA ILE A 282 20.68 4.48 -2.17
C ILE A 282 19.42 5.33 -2.33
N PHE A 283 18.42 4.82 -3.05
CA PHE A 283 17.15 5.50 -3.24
C PHE A 283 16.49 5.84 -1.89
N ALA A 284 16.40 4.87 -0.97
CA ALA A 284 15.81 5.08 0.35
C ALA A 284 16.53 6.19 1.13
N LYS A 285 17.87 6.19 1.14
CA LYS A 285 18.64 7.25 1.81
C LYS A 285 18.45 8.62 1.19
N GLN A 286 18.29 8.71 -0.13
CA GLN A 286 17.95 9.98 -0.81
C GLN A 286 16.58 10.48 -0.35
N MET A 287 15.58 9.60 -0.27
CA MET A 287 14.22 9.93 0.18
C MET A 287 14.13 10.33 1.65
N LEU A 288 15.09 9.93 2.49
CA LEU A 288 15.13 10.22 3.92
C LEU A 288 16.02 11.42 4.28
N LYS A 289 16.73 11.99 3.33
CA LYS A 289 17.69 13.06 3.60
C LYS A 289 16.96 14.39 3.78
N SER A 290 16.96 14.90 5.01
CA SER A 290 16.49 16.25 5.33
C SER A 290 17.42 17.34 4.81
N GLY A 291 16.86 18.52 4.52
CA GLY A 291 17.60 19.74 4.20
C GLY A 291 18.45 20.27 5.36
N ARG A 292 19.19 21.37 5.13
CA ARG A 292 20.05 22.00 6.16
C ARG A 292 19.30 22.93 7.12
N GLY A 293 18.02 23.23 6.87
CA GLY A 293 17.20 24.13 7.68
C GLY A 293 16.55 23.48 8.92
N GLU A 294 16.09 24.31 9.85
CA GLU A 294 15.47 23.90 11.14
C GLU A 294 14.16 23.11 10.95
N ASN A 295 13.42 23.34 9.86
CA ASN A 295 12.26 22.54 9.46
C ASN A 295 12.69 21.34 8.62
N SER A 296 13.04 20.26 9.32
CA SER A 296 13.71 19.03 8.85
C SER A 296 12.98 18.13 7.83
N ASN A 297 12.14 18.68 6.93
CA ASN A 297 11.46 17.87 5.91
C ASN A 297 12.42 17.35 4.83
N PRO A 298 12.18 16.15 4.28
CA PRO A 298 12.98 15.59 3.20
C PRO A 298 12.69 16.34 1.88
N GLU A 299 13.38 17.47 1.65
CA GLU A 299 13.22 18.33 0.46
C GLU A 299 13.31 17.55 -0.86
N PHE A 300 14.22 16.57 -0.94
CA PHE A 300 14.36 15.73 -2.12
C PHE A 300 13.11 14.88 -2.37
N GLN A 301 12.54 14.29 -1.31
CA GLN A 301 11.33 13.50 -1.41
C GLN A 301 10.16 14.37 -1.90
N GLU A 302 9.97 15.55 -1.30
CA GLU A 302 8.91 16.46 -1.70
C GLU A 302 9.05 16.88 -3.17
N ARG A 303 10.26 17.25 -3.60
CA ARG A 303 10.53 17.60 -5.01
C ARG A 303 10.24 16.44 -5.95
N PHE A 304 10.74 15.24 -5.63
CA PHE A 304 10.53 14.04 -6.45
C PHE A 304 9.04 13.71 -6.59
N LEU A 305 8.28 13.78 -5.51
CA LEU A 305 6.84 13.49 -5.53
C LEU A 305 6.04 14.52 -6.33
N ARG A 306 6.38 15.81 -6.23
CA ARG A 306 5.78 16.87 -7.07
C ARG A 306 6.11 16.67 -8.54
N GLU A 307 7.33 16.25 -8.86
CA GLU A 307 7.74 15.87 -10.22
C GLU A 307 6.90 14.70 -10.74
N CYS A 308 6.69 13.65 -9.93
CA CYS A 308 5.83 12.51 -10.29
C CYS A 308 4.42 12.94 -10.67
N VAL A 309 3.80 13.85 -9.90
CA VAL A 309 2.48 14.41 -10.22
C VAL A 309 2.52 15.18 -11.53
N ARG A 310 3.52 16.05 -11.72
CA ARG A 310 3.69 16.86 -12.93
C ARG A 310 3.89 16.01 -14.18
N GLU A 311 4.64 14.91 -14.09
CA GLU A 311 4.94 14.02 -15.20
C GLU A 311 3.77 13.10 -15.57
N PHE A 312 2.67 13.10 -14.84
CA PHE A 312 1.49 12.33 -15.22
C PHE A 312 0.94 12.83 -16.57
N PRO A 313 0.84 11.97 -17.59
CA PRO A 313 0.58 12.43 -18.96
C PRO A 313 -0.88 12.81 -19.23
N PHE A 314 -1.82 12.36 -18.39
CA PHE A 314 -3.26 12.60 -18.59
C PHE A 314 -3.70 13.89 -17.91
N ARG A 315 -3.32 15.03 -18.50
CA ARG A 315 -3.53 16.37 -17.93
C ARG A 315 -5.01 16.77 -17.80
N GLU A 316 -5.88 16.22 -18.63
CA GLU A 316 -7.33 16.47 -18.59
C GLU A 316 -8.06 15.67 -17.49
N SER A 317 -7.40 14.65 -16.93
CA SER A 317 -7.99 13.81 -15.88
C SER A 317 -8.40 14.64 -14.67
N THR A 318 -9.51 14.26 -14.05
CA THR A 318 -10.01 14.93 -12.85
C THR A 318 -9.02 14.76 -11.70
N VAL A 319 -8.45 13.57 -11.56
CA VAL A 319 -7.43 13.25 -10.57
C VAL A 319 -6.21 14.17 -10.69
N PHE A 320 -5.66 14.38 -11.90
CA PHE A 320 -4.53 15.28 -12.10
C PHE A 320 -4.85 16.72 -11.66
N ARG A 321 -5.98 17.26 -12.15
CA ARG A 321 -6.39 18.63 -11.85
C ARG A 321 -6.58 18.86 -10.35
N GLN A 322 -7.19 17.90 -9.65
CA GLN A 322 -7.37 17.96 -8.19
C GLN A 322 -6.03 17.93 -7.44
N MET A 323 -5.10 17.05 -7.82
CA MET A 323 -3.78 16.99 -7.17
C MET A 323 -2.99 18.29 -7.39
N VAL A 324 -2.95 18.81 -8.62
CA VAL A 324 -2.25 20.06 -8.92
C VAL A 324 -2.87 21.24 -8.16
N ALA A 325 -4.20 21.34 -8.13
CA ALA A 325 -4.90 22.38 -7.38
C ALA A 325 -4.57 22.32 -5.87
N SER A 326 -4.52 21.12 -5.28
CA SER A 326 -4.15 20.94 -3.87
C SER A 326 -2.70 21.34 -3.59
N LEU A 327 -1.78 21.02 -4.51
CA LEU A 327 -0.35 21.31 -4.36
C LEU A 327 0.03 22.78 -4.63
N ALA A 328 -0.85 23.55 -5.27
CA ALA A 328 -0.63 24.95 -5.59
C ALA A 328 -1.08 25.92 -4.48
N GLN A 329 -1.74 25.43 -3.42
CA GLN A 329 -2.21 26.26 -2.31
C GLN A 329 -1.03 26.82 -1.49
N HIS A 330 -1.22 28.00 -0.89
CA HIS A 330 -0.19 28.66 -0.06
C HIS A 330 0.26 27.76 1.09
N ASP A 331 -0.69 27.13 1.79
CA ASP A 331 -0.44 26.15 2.84
C ASP A 331 -0.70 24.72 2.32
N SER A 332 -0.07 24.39 1.17
CA SER A 332 -0.30 23.08 0.54
C SER A 332 0.11 21.92 1.46
N PRO A 333 -0.70 20.84 1.52
CA PRO A 333 -0.25 19.58 2.11
C PRO A 333 0.99 19.06 1.37
N SER A 334 1.78 18.22 2.04
CA SER A 334 2.93 17.58 1.38
C SER A 334 2.48 16.76 0.18
N ALA A 335 3.34 16.64 -0.82
CA ALA A 335 3.06 15.83 -2.00
C ALA A 335 2.78 14.37 -1.67
N TYR A 336 3.43 13.84 -0.63
CA TYR A 336 3.11 12.51 -0.11
C TYR A 336 1.66 12.41 0.38
N CYS A 337 1.18 13.38 1.16
CA CYS A 337 -0.20 13.37 1.66
C CYS A 337 -1.20 13.42 0.51
N VAL A 338 -0.97 14.26 -0.50
CA VAL A 338 -1.84 14.34 -1.69
C VAL A 338 -1.86 13.03 -2.44
N ILE A 339 -0.70 12.47 -2.80
CA ILE A 339 -0.59 11.18 -3.51
C ILE A 339 -1.25 10.05 -2.74
N SER A 340 -1.00 9.97 -1.42
CA SER A 340 -1.58 8.96 -0.56
C SER A 340 -3.11 9.07 -0.49
N ALA A 341 -3.65 10.28 -0.32
CA ALA A 341 -5.09 10.51 -0.30
C ALA A 341 -5.76 10.23 -1.64
N THR A 342 -5.09 10.53 -2.76
CA THR A 342 -5.59 10.21 -4.10
C THR A 342 -5.69 8.70 -4.30
N ILE A 343 -4.66 7.93 -3.95
CA ILE A 343 -4.61 6.48 -4.20
C ILE A 343 -5.47 5.72 -3.18
N ASN A 344 -5.37 6.05 -1.89
CA ASN A 344 -5.99 5.31 -0.80
C ASN A 344 -7.36 5.86 -0.37
N GLY A 345 -7.79 6.97 -0.97
CA GLY A 345 -8.97 7.73 -0.56
C GLY A 345 -8.67 8.74 0.56
N GLN A 346 -9.44 9.82 0.56
CA GLN A 346 -9.31 10.90 1.54
C GLN A 346 -9.70 10.41 2.94
N ARG A 347 -8.99 10.92 3.95
CA ARG A 347 -9.29 10.69 5.37
C ARG A 347 -9.67 12.03 5.99
N GLY A 348 -10.90 12.16 6.46
CA GLY A 348 -11.39 13.41 7.05
C GLY A 348 -10.73 13.72 8.39
N PHE A 349 -10.52 12.69 9.22
CA PHE A 349 -9.82 12.80 10.49
C PHE A 349 -8.65 11.82 10.50
N VAL A 350 -7.48 12.30 10.90
CA VAL A 350 -6.29 11.45 11.09
C VAL A 350 -6.13 11.25 12.58
N ASP A 351 -6.50 10.07 13.09
CA ASP A 351 -6.03 9.67 14.42
C ASP A 351 -4.51 9.79 14.44
N VAL A 352 -3.92 10.39 15.48
CA VAL A 352 -2.46 10.44 15.67
C VAL A 352 -1.94 9.04 16.00
N LYS A 353 -1.97 8.15 15.00
CA LYS A 353 -1.41 6.82 15.09
C LYS A 353 0.11 6.94 14.98
N ALA A 354 0.79 6.15 15.81
CA ALA A 354 2.22 5.92 15.73
C ALA A 354 2.62 5.55 14.28
N THR A 355 3.28 6.44 13.55
CA THR A 355 3.77 6.15 12.19
C THR A 355 5.28 5.91 12.19
N CYS A 356 5.71 4.99 11.33
CA CYS A 356 7.12 4.76 11.13
C CYS A 356 7.73 5.96 10.40
N TRP A 357 8.75 6.56 11.00
CA TRP A 357 9.47 7.71 10.43
C TRP A 357 10.19 7.43 9.11
N THR A 358 10.49 6.15 8.85
CA THR A 358 11.24 5.76 7.65
C THR A 358 10.33 5.48 6.46
N CYS A 359 9.15 4.93 6.70
CA CYS A 359 8.33 4.34 5.65
C CYS A 359 6.84 4.62 5.78
N GLY A 360 6.43 5.48 6.71
CA GLY A 360 5.04 5.88 6.90
C GLY A 360 4.09 4.80 7.43
N GLU A 361 4.59 3.61 7.76
CA GLU A 361 3.74 2.51 8.25
C GLU A 361 3.01 2.88 9.53
N GLU A 362 1.70 2.71 9.54
CA GLU A 362 0.86 2.95 10.71
C GLU A 362 1.04 1.86 11.78
N GLY A 363 0.87 2.22 13.05
CA GLY A 363 1.01 1.30 14.18
C GLY A 363 2.45 0.88 14.46
N ALA A 364 3.43 1.73 14.17
CA ALA A 364 4.84 1.44 14.41
C ALA A 364 5.12 1.15 15.91
N PRO A 365 5.53 -0.08 16.28
CA PRO A 365 5.52 -0.48 17.69
C PRO A 365 6.78 -0.05 18.45
N LYS A 366 7.90 0.21 17.75
CA LYS A 366 9.21 0.40 18.39
C LYS A 366 9.60 1.88 18.41
N LYS A 367 9.70 2.45 19.62
CA LYS A 367 10.30 3.78 19.84
C LYS A 367 11.82 3.69 19.90
N CYS A 368 12.50 4.74 19.46
CA CYS A 368 13.95 4.88 19.69
C CYS A 368 14.22 4.87 21.19
N SER A 369 15.13 4.00 21.66
CA SER A 369 15.44 3.85 23.08
C SER A 369 16.03 5.11 23.71
N LYS A 370 16.70 5.95 22.92
CA LYS A 370 17.36 7.17 23.38
C LYS A 370 16.40 8.35 23.47
N CYS A 371 15.79 8.78 22.36
CA CYS A 371 14.93 9.97 22.37
C CYS A 371 13.44 9.69 22.63
N LYS A 372 12.98 8.45 22.45
CA LYS A 372 11.56 8.05 22.49
C LYS A 372 10.61 8.86 21.57
N ALA A 373 11.12 9.77 20.76
CA ALA A 373 10.36 10.67 19.88
C ALA A 373 10.15 10.08 18.48
N VAL A 374 11.10 9.27 18.02
CA VAL A 374 11.06 8.62 16.71
C VAL A 374 10.63 7.16 16.85
N GLN A 375 9.85 6.66 15.89
CA GLN A 375 9.26 5.32 15.89
C GLN A 375 9.54 4.57 14.58
N TYR A 376 9.65 3.25 14.69
CA TYR A 376 9.97 2.34 13.59
C TYR A 376 9.05 1.11 13.60
N CYS A 377 8.66 0.66 12.41
CA CYS A 377 7.90 -0.60 12.27
C CYS A 377 8.79 -1.82 12.55
N ASP A 378 10.06 -1.76 12.12
CA ASP A 378 11.02 -2.86 12.25
C ASP A 378 12.47 -2.35 12.35
N ARG A 379 13.41 -3.29 12.51
CA ARG A 379 14.84 -3.02 12.62
C ARG A 379 15.44 -2.47 11.32
N GLU A 380 14.89 -2.84 10.18
CA GLU A 380 15.41 -2.43 8.88
C GLU A 380 15.11 -0.95 8.62
N CYS A 381 13.89 -0.51 8.92
CA CYS A 381 13.52 0.91 8.88
C CYS A 381 14.37 1.75 9.86
N GLN A 382 14.62 1.23 11.07
CA GLN A 382 15.52 1.88 12.01
C GLN A 382 16.94 2.01 11.43
N ARG A 383 17.50 0.94 10.87
CA ARG A 383 18.84 0.93 10.24
C ARG A 383 18.93 1.95 9.11
N LEU A 384 17.92 1.98 8.24
CA LEU A 384 17.88 2.87 7.09
C LEU A 384 17.76 4.33 7.47
N HIS A 385 17.07 4.69 8.54
CA HIS A 385 16.96 6.09 8.99
C HIS A 385 18.08 6.50 9.95
N TRP A 386 18.76 5.54 10.60
CA TRP A 386 19.73 5.81 11.67
C TRP A 386 20.85 6.78 11.26
N PHE A 387 21.29 6.75 10.00
CA PHE A 387 22.35 7.66 9.53
C PHE A 387 21.99 9.15 9.67
N MET A 388 20.71 9.49 9.50
CA MET A 388 20.17 10.83 9.77
C MET A 388 19.83 11.00 11.24
N HIS A 389 19.05 10.06 11.78
CA HIS A 389 18.52 10.17 13.13
C HIS A 389 19.62 10.30 14.19
N LYS A 390 20.73 9.58 14.07
CA LYS A 390 21.83 9.62 15.06
C LYS A 390 22.36 11.03 15.34
N LYS A 391 22.32 11.93 14.34
CA LYS A 391 22.78 13.32 14.47
C LYS A 391 21.76 14.23 15.15
N ALA A 392 20.47 13.88 15.08
CA ALA A 392 19.36 14.62 15.69
C ALA A 392 18.89 14.02 17.03
N CYS A 393 19.22 12.76 17.29
CA CYS A 393 18.68 11.98 18.40
C CYS A 393 18.91 12.65 19.76
N ALA A 394 20.09 13.22 20.00
CA ALA A 394 20.42 13.89 21.26
C ALA A 394 19.62 15.20 21.47
N ARG A 395 19.37 15.96 20.40
CA ARG A 395 18.52 17.16 20.46
C ARG A 395 17.06 16.80 20.74
N LEU A 396 16.58 15.71 20.12
CA LEU A 396 15.22 15.22 20.32
C LEU A 396 14.96 14.70 21.73
N SER A 397 15.96 14.10 22.41
CA SER A 397 15.80 13.70 23.82
C SER A 397 15.62 14.91 24.73
N GLN A 398 16.39 15.98 24.51
CA GLN A 398 16.34 17.21 25.32
C GLN A 398 15.02 17.97 25.14
N SER A 399 14.46 17.98 23.92
CA SER A 399 13.17 18.63 23.64
C SER A 399 11.98 18.03 24.40
N LYS A 400 12.08 16.75 24.81
CA LYS A 400 11.06 16.12 25.66
C LYS A 400 11.19 16.52 27.12
N GLU A 401 12.42 16.58 27.65
CA GLU A 401 12.66 16.94 29.05
C GLU A 401 12.12 18.34 29.38
N VAL A 402 12.27 19.30 28.45
CA VAL A 402 11.74 20.67 28.58
C VAL A 402 10.21 20.73 28.51
N ASN A 403 9.58 19.89 27.70
CA ASN A 403 8.12 19.84 27.61
C ASN A 403 7.49 19.08 28.79
N GLU A 404 8.13 18.03 29.29
CA GLU A 404 7.67 17.29 30.48
C GLU A 404 7.82 18.15 31.76
N THR A 405 8.88 18.95 31.89
CA THR A 405 9.02 19.90 33.01
C THR A 405 8.02 21.06 32.96
N LYS A 406 7.70 21.60 31.77
CA LYS A 406 6.64 22.63 31.61
C LYS A 406 5.24 22.11 31.93
N THR A 407 4.98 20.82 31.66
CA THR A 407 3.69 20.20 31.98
C THR A 407 3.55 19.96 33.48
N GLN A 408 4.63 19.56 34.16
CA GLN A 408 4.65 19.39 35.62
C GLN A 408 4.64 20.71 36.42
N SER A 409 5.14 21.81 35.85
CA SER A 409 5.06 23.14 36.50
C SER A 409 3.66 23.75 36.41
N ASN A 410 2.88 23.43 35.37
CA ASN A 410 1.49 23.91 35.21
C ASN A 410 0.48 23.14 36.08
N ASP A 411 0.80 21.91 36.50
CA ASP A 411 -0.03 21.14 37.44
C ASP A 411 0.20 21.52 38.90
N LYS A 412 1.26 22.28 39.23
CA LYS A 412 1.50 22.78 40.59
C LYS A 412 0.90 24.16 40.85
N THR A 413 0.67 24.96 39.81
CA THR A 413 0.04 26.28 39.93
C THR A 413 -1.49 26.24 39.88
N SER A 414 -2.10 25.10 39.54
CA SER A 414 -3.56 24.92 39.48
C SER A 414 -4.19 24.44 40.79
N THR A 415 -3.40 24.05 41.80
CA THR A 415 -3.88 23.62 43.14
C THR A 415 -3.95 24.74 44.19
N GLU A 416 -3.48 25.96 43.92
CA GLU A 416 -3.48 27.07 44.91
C GLU A 416 -4.50 28.19 44.62
N SER A 417 -5.44 28.02 43.68
CA SER A 417 -6.36 29.12 43.29
C SER A 417 -7.85 28.76 43.29
N LYS A 418 -8.30 27.88 44.20
CA LYS A 418 -9.74 27.65 44.43
C LYS A 418 -10.13 27.70 45.90
N THR A 419 -9.96 28.88 46.50
CA THR A 419 -10.75 29.35 47.64
C THR A 419 -10.81 30.87 47.53
N VAL A 420 -11.88 31.42 46.93
CA VAL A 420 -12.50 32.74 47.20
C VAL A 420 -13.80 32.82 46.36
N ASP A 421 -14.93 32.85 47.08
CA ASP A 421 -16.19 33.59 46.87
C ASP A 421 -16.85 33.68 45.48
N LEU A 422 -18.00 32.98 45.29
CA LEU A 422 -19.39 33.44 45.52
C LEU A 422 -20.39 32.41 44.98
#